data_AF-A0A7X9QEM6-F1
#
_entry.id   AF-A0A7X9QEM6-F1
#
_cell.length_a   1.000
_cell.length_b   1.000
_cell.length_c   1.000
_cell.angle_alpha   90.00
_cell.angle_beta   90.00
_cell.angle_gamma   90.00
#
_symmetry.space_group_name_H-M   'P 1'
#
loop_
_entity.id
_entity.type
_entity.pdbx_description
1 polymer ?
#
loop_
_entity_poly.entity_id
_entity_poly.type
_entity_poly.pdbx_seq_one_letter_code
_entity_poly.pdbx_strand_id
1 'polypeptide(L)'
;LVDQDRCRGWRQCITGCPYKKIYFNHRSGKAEKCTFCYPRLEVGLPTVCSETCVGRLRYIGIILYDADAVTAAAVTKDEKKLYQAQLDVILDPHDPRIEAAARAADIPEDWIDAAKRSPIYALIKDYKVALPLHPEYRTMPMVWYIPPLSPVVDLLKSQGHDGEQANNLFGAIDELRIPVEYLAELFTAGDTEIVTLVLQKLAAMRSYMRGVTLDLGRDEELATAVGMTGAEIERMYRLLAIAKYDERYVIPKAHVEQAHNLEEMGCSLDFEEGPGMFESGPFGEASGRPVPVALELFNASRLRQTADDQSETGQPS
;
A
#
# COMPACT_ATOMS: atom_id res chain seq x y z
N LEU A 1 -9.63 -7.10 -12.86
CA LEU A 1 -10.94 -7.32 -12.19
C LEU A 1 -11.49 -8.69 -12.60
N VAL A 2 -12.60 -9.17 -12.03
CA VAL A 2 -13.36 -10.29 -12.63
C VAL A 2 -14.51 -9.67 -13.41
N ASP A 3 -14.43 -9.75 -14.73
CA ASP A 3 -15.50 -9.33 -15.63
C ASP A 3 -16.75 -10.19 -15.38
N GLN A 4 -17.82 -9.55 -14.93
CA GLN A 4 -19.04 -10.25 -14.54
C GLN A 4 -19.82 -10.78 -15.75
N ASP A 5 -19.70 -10.19 -16.94
CA ASP A 5 -20.43 -10.63 -18.13
C ASP A 5 -19.74 -11.81 -18.80
N ARG A 6 -18.40 -11.83 -18.74
CA ARG A 6 -17.59 -12.94 -19.25
C ARG A 6 -17.45 -14.09 -18.27
N CYS A 7 -17.70 -13.87 -16.98
CA CYS A 7 -17.60 -14.93 -15.97
C CYS A 7 -18.62 -16.04 -16.22
N ARG A 8 -18.13 -17.27 -16.44
CA ARG A 8 -18.96 -18.48 -16.64
C ARG A 8 -19.06 -19.38 -15.41
N GLY A 9 -18.55 -18.94 -14.26
CA GLY A 9 -18.67 -19.71 -13.02
C GLY A 9 -17.85 -21.01 -12.97
N TRP A 10 -16.74 -21.11 -13.71
CA TRP A 10 -15.87 -22.31 -13.72
C TRP A 10 -15.14 -22.60 -12.40
N ARG A 11 -15.05 -21.61 -11.50
CA ARG A 11 -14.46 -21.69 -10.15
C ARG A 11 -12.96 -22.02 -10.08
N GLN A 12 -12.28 -22.21 -11.20
CA GLN A 12 -10.83 -22.50 -11.24
C GLN A 12 -9.97 -21.36 -10.65
N CYS A 13 -10.42 -20.12 -10.80
CA CYS A 13 -9.74 -18.95 -10.23
C CYS A 13 -9.66 -18.99 -8.69
N ILE A 14 -10.61 -19.65 -8.02
CA ILE A 14 -10.64 -19.76 -6.55
C ILE A 14 -9.49 -20.65 -6.08
N THR A 15 -9.29 -21.79 -6.73
CA THR A 15 -8.15 -22.68 -6.49
C THR A 15 -6.84 -21.99 -6.85
N GLY A 16 -6.80 -21.34 -8.03
CA GLY A 16 -5.60 -20.69 -8.56
C GLY A 16 -5.09 -19.50 -7.74
N CYS A 17 -5.95 -18.79 -7.01
CA CYS A 17 -5.50 -17.72 -6.11
C CYS A 17 -4.87 -18.31 -4.84
N PRO A 18 -3.56 -18.15 -4.61
CA PRO A 18 -2.92 -18.74 -3.44
C PRO A 18 -3.41 -18.08 -2.14
N TYR A 19 -3.70 -16.78 -2.16
CA TYR A 19 -4.25 -16.01 -1.03
C TYR A 19 -5.74 -16.24 -0.74
N LYS A 20 -6.44 -17.04 -1.57
CA LYS A 20 -7.89 -17.30 -1.43
C LYS A 20 -8.73 -16.02 -1.33
N LYS A 21 -8.40 -15.02 -2.15
CA LYS A 21 -9.09 -13.70 -2.24
C LYS A 21 -10.09 -13.59 -3.38
N ILE A 22 -10.53 -14.73 -3.92
CA ILE A 22 -11.62 -14.83 -4.89
C ILE A 22 -12.71 -15.68 -4.25
N TYR A 23 -13.93 -15.15 -4.21
CA TYR A 23 -15.07 -15.75 -3.55
C TYR A 23 -16.13 -16.11 -4.60
N PHE A 24 -16.84 -17.21 -4.40
CA PHE A 24 -17.94 -17.59 -5.28
C PHE A 24 -19.25 -17.03 -4.76
N ASN A 25 -19.97 -16.28 -5.59
CA ASN A 25 -21.33 -15.88 -5.29
C ASN A 25 -22.27 -17.01 -5.71
N HIS A 26 -22.82 -17.71 -4.72
CA HIS A 26 -23.73 -18.85 -4.94
C HIS A 26 -25.09 -18.45 -5.54
N ARG A 27 -25.47 -17.17 -5.45
CA ARG A 27 -26.71 -16.65 -6.07
C ARG A 27 -26.51 -16.35 -7.55
N SER A 28 -25.48 -15.57 -7.90
CA SER A 28 -25.22 -15.19 -9.29
C SER A 28 -24.52 -16.29 -10.09
N GLY A 29 -23.92 -17.27 -9.40
CA GLY A 29 -23.12 -18.32 -10.03
C GLY A 29 -21.75 -17.82 -10.54
N LYS A 30 -21.32 -16.62 -10.13
CA LYS A 30 -20.11 -15.95 -10.63
C LYS A 30 -19.07 -15.78 -9.52
N ALA A 31 -17.81 -15.59 -9.92
CA ALA A 31 -16.73 -15.28 -9.01
C ALA A 31 -16.63 -13.76 -8.79
N GLU A 32 -16.38 -13.37 -7.55
CA GLU A 32 -16.21 -11.98 -7.11
C GLU A 32 -14.91 -11.85 -6.32
N LYS A 33 -14.32 -10.65 -6.33
CA LYS A 33 -13.10 -10.35 -5.59
C LYS A 33 -13.04 -8.86 -5.23
N CYS A 34 -12.09 -8.51 -4.38
CA CYS A 34 -11.72 -7.11 -4.15
C CYS A 34 -11.49 -6.39 -5.48
N THR A 35 -12.21 -5.29 -5.69
CA THR A 35 -12.13 -4.42 -6.87
C THR A 35 -11.15 -3.27 -6.68
N PHE A 36 -10.43 -3.25 -5.56
CA PHE A 36 -9.57 -2.15 -5.11
C PHE A 36 -10.30 -0.79 -5.09
N CYS A 37 -11.63 -0.80 -4.92
CA CYS A 37 -12.47 0.39 -4.98
C CYS A 37 -12.18 1.26 -6.21
N TYR A 38 -11.98 0.66 -7.40
CA TYR A 38 -11.64 1.40 -8.62
C TYR A 38 -12.51 2.66 -8.86
N PRO A 39 -13.84 2.69 -8.62
CA PRO A 39 -14.63 3.92 -8.84
C PRO A 39 -14.23 5.08 -7.93
N ARG A 40 -13.63 4.80 -6.77
CA ARG A 40 -13.08 5.83 -5.87
C ARG A 40 -11.70 6.27 -6.33
N LEU A 41 -10.84 5.31 -6.68
CA LEU A 41 -9.49 5.61 -7.14
C LEU A 41 -9.49 6.45 -8.42
N GLU A 42 -10.44 6.18 -9.33
CA GLU A 42 -10.58 6.92 -10.58
C GLU A 42 -10.79 8.43 -10.38
N VAL A 43 -11.39 8.82 -9.26
CA VAL A 43 -11.62 10.23 -8.89
C VAL A 43 -10.65 10.73 -7.82
N GLY A 44 -9.55 10.00 -7.55
CA GLY A 44 -8.51 10.39 -6.59
C GLY A 44 -8.88 10.17 -5.11
N LEU A 45 -9.86 9.30 -4.83
CA LEU A 45 -10.26 8.95 -3.46
C LEU A 45 -9.66 7.62 -3.01
N PRO A 46 -9.25 7.48 -1.74
CA PRO A 46 -8.74 6.22 -1.21
C PRO A 46 -9.81 5.11 -1.20
N THR A 47 -9.34 3.87 -1.13
CA THR A 47 -10.22 2.72 -0.93
C THR A 47 -10.97 2.84 0.40
N VAL A 48 -12.18 2.29 0.47
CA VAL A 48 -13.00 2.36 1.69
C VAL A 48 -12.24 1.79 2.89
N CYS A 49 -11.57 0.65 2.70
CA CYS A 49 -10.87 -0.01 3.80
C CYS A 49 -9.55 0.68 4.19
N SER A 50 -8.97 1.50 3.31
CA SER A 50 -7.89 2.42 3.67
C SER A 50 -8.41 3.62 4.44
N GLU A 51 -9.39 4.33 3.89
CA GLU A 51 -9.92 5.56 4.49
C GLU A 51 -10.53 5.34 5.88
N THR A 52 -11.21 4.21 6.09
CA THR A 52 -11.83 3.88 7.38
C THR A 52 -10.88 3.16 8.35
N CYS A 53 -9.59 3.05 8.02
CA CYS A 53 -8.60 2.44 8.89
C CYS A 53 -8.35 3.33 10.13
N VAL A 54 -9.04 3.00 11.22
CA VAL A 54 -8.93 3.70 12.52
C VAL A 54 -7.49 3.80 13.00
N GLY A 55 -6.72 2.72 12.82
CA GLY A 55 -5.31 2.66 13.24
C GLY A 55 -4.35 3.47 12.36
N ARG A 56 -4.83 4.12 11.29
CA ARG A 56 -4.00 4.93 10.39
C ARG A 56 -2.87 4.15 9.68
N LEU A 57 -3.01 2.83 9.55
CA LEU A 57 -1.94 1.92 9.14
C LEU A 57 -1.81 1.69 7.62
N ARG A 58 -2.71 2.26 6.82
CA ARG A 58 -2.80 1.98 5.39
C ARG A 58 -2.34 3.17 4.58
N TYR A 59 -1.55 2.87 3.56
CA TYR A 59 -0.97 3.83 2.63
C TYR A 59 -1.36 3.40 1.21
N ILE A 60 -1.52 4.36 0.31
CA ILE A 60 -1.77 4.14 -1.11
C ILE A 60 -0.90 5.15 -1.88
N GLY A 61 -0.16 4.65 -2.86
CA GLY A 61 0.69 5.46 -3.72
C GLY A 61 0.97 4.73 -5.03
N ILE A 62 1.38 5.48 -6.05
CA ILE A 62 1.77 4.93 -7.35
C ILE A 62 3.11 4.19 -7.24
N ILE A 63 3.24 3.11 -8.00
CA ILE A 63 4.49 2.38 -8.21
C ILE A 63 4.65 2.20 -9.72
N LEU A 64 5.76 2.68 -10.27
CA LEU A 64 6.17 2.39 -11.63
C LEU A 64 6.87 1.04 -11.64
N TYR A 65 6.52 0.17 -12.59
CA TYR A 65 7.13 -1.15 -12.72
C TYR A 65 7.33 -1.53 -14.18
N ASP A 66 8.37 -2.31 -14.44
CA ASP A 66 8.63 -2.89 -15.76
C ASP A 66 7.79 -4.17 -15.95
N ALA A 67 6.76 -4.08 -16.78
CA ALA A 67 5.86 -5.20 -17.06
C ALA A 67 6.57 -6.37 -17.77
N ASP A 68 7.58 -6.09 -18.60
CA ASP A 68 8.30 -7.12 -19.35
C ASP A 68 9.23 -7.94 -18.43
N ALA A 69 9.72 -7.32 -17.36
CA ALA A 69 10.56 -7.99 -16.35
C ALA A 69 9.78 -8.91 -15.39
N VAL A 70 8.44 -8.76 -15.28
CA VAL A 70 7.61 -9.48 -14.30
C VAL A 70 7.75 -11.00 -14.42
N THR A 71 7.72 -11.54 -15.65
CA THR A 71 7.80 -13.00 -15.85
C THR A 71 9.15 -13.53 -15.39
N ALA A 72 10.24 -12.84 -15.75
CA ALA A 72 11.59 -13.22 -15.34
C ALA A 72 11.76 -13.19 -13.82
N ALA A 73 11.19 -12.17 -13.16
CA ALA A 73 11.18 -12.07 -11.70
C ALA A 73 10.40 -13.23 -11.05
N ALA A 74 9.18 -13.52 -11.52
CA ALA A 74 8.31 -14.55 -10.96
C ALA A 74 8.86 -15.99 -11.09
N VAL A 75 9.66 -16.26 -12.14
CA VAL A 75 10.27 -17.59 -12.36
C VAL A 75 11.66 -17.72 -11.74
N THR A 76 12.10 -16.77 -10.91
CA THR A 76 13.37 -16.85 -10.17
C THR A 76 13.43 -18.16 -9.38
N LYS A 77 14.44 -19.00 -9.66
CA LYS A 77 14.48 -20.37 -9.12
C LYS A 77 14.51 -20.41 -7.60
N ASP A 78 15.33 -19.56 -7.00
CA ASP A 78 15.49 -19.43 -5.55
C ASP A 78 14.39 -18.53 -4.98
N GLU A 79 13.56 -19.09 -4.10
CA GLU A 79 12.40 -18.40 -3.53
C GLU A 79 12.80 -17.24 -2.62
N LYS A 80 13.95 -17.34 -1.93
CA LYS A 80 14.48 -16.25 -1.09
C LYS A 80 14.88 -15.02 -1.91
N LYS A 81 15.13 -15.21 -3.23
CA LYS A 81 15.45 -14.11 -4.15
C LYS A 81 14.23 -13.46 -4.78
N LEU A 82 13.02 -13.98 -4.58
CA LEU A 82 11.79 -13.42 -5.17
C LEU A 82 11.48 -12.02 -4.63
N TYR A 83 11.78 -11.75 -3.36
CA TYR A 83 11.67 -10.40 -2.79
C TYR A 83 12.54 -9.40 -3.57
N GLN A 84 13.83 -9.72 -3.74
CA GLN A 84 14.75 -8.86 -4.47
C GLN A 84 14.37 -8.75 -5.94
N ALA A 85 13.96 -9.85 -6.58
CA ALA A 85 13.49 -9.83 -7.97
C ALA A 85 12.27 -8.91 -8.15
N GLN A 86 11.34 -8.89 -7.18
CA GLN A 86 10.22 -7.96 -7.21
C GLN A 86 10.66 -6.50 -7.00
N LEU A 87 11.64 -6.24 -6.13
CA LEU A 87 12.23 -4.91 -5.98
C LEU A 87 12.91 -4.41 -7.26
N ASP A 88 13.51 -5.31 -8.05
CA ASP A 88 14.19 -4.97 -9.30
C ASP A 88 13.22 -4.62 -10.43
N VAL A 89 11.99 -5.17 -10.37
CA VAL A 89 10.88 -4.80 -11.26
C VAL A 89 10.33 -3.41 -10.96
N ILE A 90 10.45 -2.93 -9.71
CA ILE A 90 9.99 -1.60 -9.30
C ILE A 90 11.01 -0.53 -9.70
N LEU A 91 10.57 0.39 -10.55
CA LEU A 91 11.36 1.43 -11.19
C LEU A 91 11.44 2.69 -10.32
N ASP A 92 12.58 3.38 -10.38
CA ASP A 92 12.81 4.63 -9.66
C ASP A 92 12.11 5.81 -10.36
N PRO A 93 11.08 6.44 -9.74
CA PRO A 93 10.37 7.56 -10.35
C PRO A 93 11.19 8.86 -10.38
N HIS A 94 12.36 8.90 -9.72
CA HIS A 94 13.28 10.05 -9.75
C HIS A 94 14.37 9.90 -10.83
N ASP A 95 14.49 8.74 -11.49
CA ASP A 95 15.44 8.56 -12.58
C ASP A 95 14.91 9.25 -13.86
N PRO A 96 15.62 10.24 -14.43
CA PRO A 96 15.19 10.93 -15.64
C PRO A 96 14.91 10.01 -16.83
N ARG A 97 15.57 8.84 -16.89
CA ARG A 97 15.35 7.83 -17.93
C ARG A 97 14.00 7.14 -17.77
N ILE A 98 13.60 6.86 -16.53
CA ILE A 98 12.31 6.25 -16.21
C ILE A 98 11.19 7.26 -16.44
N GLU A 99 11.39 8.54 -16.10
CA GLU A 99 10.42 9.58 -16.44
C GLU A 99 10.22 9.71 -17.95
N ALA A 100 11.30 9.73 -18.73
CA ALA A 100 11.21 9.78 -20.19
C ALA A 100 10.50 8.55 -20.76
N ALA A 101 10.78 7.36 -20.23
CA ALA A 101 10.10 6.12 -20.62
C ALA A 101 8.61 6.13 -20.23
N ALA A 102 8.27 6.63 -19.04
CA ALA A 102 6.88 6.78 -18.59
C ALA A 102 6.08 7.72 -19.50
N ARG A 103 6.66 8.87 -19.87
CA ARG A 103 6.04 9.81 -20.83
C ARG A 103 5.88 9.18 -22.21
N ALA A 104 6.88 8.42 -22.67
CA ALA A 104 6.82 7.70 -23.94
C ALA A 104 5.77 6.56 -23.93
N ALA A 105 5.38 6.07 -22.75
CA ALA A 105 4.32 5.10 -22.55
C ALA A 105 2.95 5.75 -22.24
N ASP A 106 2.79 7.04 -22.55
CA ASP A 106 1.56 7.82 -22.33
C ASP A 106 1.08 7.85 -20.87
N ILE A 107 1.99 7.74 -19.89
CA ILE A 107 1.66 7.93 -18.47
C ILE A 107 1.50 9.44 -18.20
N PRO A 108 0.36 9.88 -17.63
CA PRO A 108 0.13 11.29 -17.31
C PRO A 108 1.17 11.89 -16.35
N GLU A 109 1.46 13.18 -16.50
CA GLU A 109 2.53 13.84 -15.71
C GLU A 109 2.20 13.86 -14.21
N ASP A 110 0.93 14.05 -13.83
CA ASP A 110 0.51 14.02 -12.43
C ASP A 110 0.65 12.61 -11.80
N TRP A 111 0.58 11.53 -12.60
CA TRP A 111 0.88 10.16 -12.17
C TRP A 111 2.37 9.96 -11.92
N ILE A 112 3.23 10.53 -12.78
CA ILE A 112 4.68 10.54 -12.59
C ILE A 112 5.03 11.32 -11.32
N ASP A 113 4.43 12.50 -11.12
CA ASP A 113 4.59 13.31 -9.91
C ASP A 113 4.04 12.63 -8.65
N ALA A 114 2.94 11.90 -8.77
CA ALA A 114 2.41 11.07 -7.69
C ALA A 114 3.32 9.89 -7.35
N ALA A 115 3.99 9.29 -8.35
CA ALA A 115 4.98 8.23 -8.15
C ALA A 115 6.20 8.75 -7.37
N LYS A 116 6.71 9.94 -7.70
CA LYS A 116 7.80 10.61 -6.98
C LYS A 116 7.47 10.93 -5.53
N ARG A 117 6.19 11.15 -5.22
CA ARG A 117 5.70 11.42 -3.85
C ARG A 117 5.11 10.18 -3.19
N SER A 118 5.28 9.01 -3.77
CA SER A 118 4.60 7.80 -3.33
C SER A 118 5.09 7.34 -1.95
N PRO A 119 4.22 7.29 -0.92
CA PRO A 119 4.60 6.74 0.38
C PRO A 119 4.94 5.26 0.28
N ILE A 120 4.34 4.55 -0.69
CA ILE A 120 4.60 3.14 -0.92
C ILE A 120 5.99 2.93 -1.50
N TYR A 121 6.42 3.78 -2.46
CA TYR A 121 7.78 3.70 -3.00
C TYR A 121 8.81 3.94 -1.89
N ALA A 122 8.61 4.97 -1.07
CA ALA A 122 9.50 5.26 0.05
C ALA A 122 9.61 4.10 1.06
N LEU A 123 8.48 3.48 1.43
CA LEU A 123 8.48 2.34 2.37
C LEU A 123 9.13 1.08 1.79
N ILE A 124 9.03 0.86 0.47
CA ILE A 124 9.55 -0.32 -0.22
C ILE A 124 11.03 -0.17 -0.63
N LYS A 125 11.38 0.93 -1.29
CA LYS A 125 12.70 1.12 -1.95
C LYS A 125 13.66 1.93 -1.11
N ASP A 126 13.20 3.06 -0.53
CA ASP A 126 14.08 3.98 0.20
C ASP A 126 14.38 3.44 1.60
N TYR A 127 13.34 3.23 2.40
CA TYR A 127 13.46 2.76 3.78
C TYR A 127 13.62 1.24 3.86
N LYS A 128 13.11 0.50 2.87
CA LYS A 128 13.08 -0.97 2.84
C LYS A 128 12.52 -1.57 4.13
N VAL A 129 11.37 -1.06 4.58
CA VAL A 129 10.66 -1.54 5.79
C VAL A 129 9.35 -2.25 5.46
N ALA A 130 8.84 -2.07 4.24
CA ALA A 130 7.71 -2.84 3.74
C ALA A 130 8.19 -4.08 2.99
N LEU A 131 7.51 -5.21 3.21
CA LEU A 131 7.79 -6.51 2.62
C LEU A 131 6.54 -7.09 1.94
N PRO A 132 6.67 -7.86 0.85
CA PRO A 132 5.54 -8.52 0.19
C PRO A 132 5.01 -9.66 1.05
N LEU A 133 3.73 -10.01 0.91
CA LEU A 133 3.15 -11.18 1.58
C LEU A 133 3.32 -12.43 0.71
N HIS A 134 3.95 -13.47 1.25
CA HIS A 134 4.22 -14.75 0.60
C HIS A 134 4.80 -14.59 -0.82
N PRO A 135 6.00 -14.01 -0.97
CA PRO A 135 6.63 -13.85 -2.29
C PRO A 135 6.84 -15.18 -3.03
N GLU A 136 7.02 -16.29 -2.30
CA GLU A 136 7.15 -17.66 -2.82
C GLU A 136 5.93 -18.15 -3.62
N TYR A 137 4.77 -17.49 -3.50
CA TYR A 137 3.63 -17.75 -4.37
C TYR A 137 3.82 -17.23 -5.81
N ARG A 138 4.88 -16.45 -6.07
CA ARG A 138 5.31 -16.02 -7.41
C ARG A 138 4.26 -15.19 -8.16
N THR A 139 3.35 -14.55 -7.44
CA THR A 139 2.32 -13.68 -8.03
C THR A 139 2.72 -12.20 -8.11
N MET A 140 3.94 -11.85 -7.64
CA MET A 140 4.41 -10.46 -7.49
C MET A 140 3.37 -9.57 -6.78
N PRO A 141 3.04 -9.85 -5.50
CA PRO A 141 1.93 -9.18 -4.81
C PRO A 141 2.18 -7.68 -4.63
N MET A 142 1.16 -6.86 -4.87
CA MET A 142 1.25 -5.38 -4.79
C MET A 142 0.64 -4.81 -3.50
N VAL A 143 0.35 -5.65 -2.50
CA VAL A 143 -0.01 -5.22 -1.14
C VAL A 143 1.10 -5.69 -0.20
N TRP A 144 1.78 -4.73 0.41
CA TRP A 144 2.98 -4.94 1.21
C TRP A 144 2.70 -4.59 2.68
N TYR A 145 3.52 -5.14 3.57
CA TYR A 145 3.33 -5.10 5.01
C TYR A 145 4.62 -4.69 5.71
N ILE A 146 4.49 -3.88 6.75
CA ILE A 146 5.58 -3.61 7.68
C ILE A 146 5.44 -4.60 8.83
N PRO A 147 6.44 -5.47 9.10
CA PRO A 147 6.42 -6.40 10.23
C PRO A 147 6.23 -5.65 11.56
N PRO A 148 5.43 -6.18 12.49
CA PRO A 148 5.20 -5.53 13.77
C PRO A 148 6.41 -5.69 14.70
N LEU A 149 6.78 -4.60 15.37
CA LEU A 149 7.60 -4.71 16.58
C LEU A 149 6.73 -5.30 17.69
N SER A 150 7.07 -6.51 18.13
CA SER A 150 6.48 -7.10 19.33
C SER A 150 6.98 -6.38 20.58
N PRO A 151 6.23 -6.32 21.70
CA PRO A 151 6.73 -5.72 22.93
C PRO A 151 8.03 -6.41 23.39
N VAL A 152 9.13 -5.66 23.37
CA VAL A 152 10.45 -6.03 23.93
C VAL A 152 10.59 -5.55 25.37
N VAL A 153 9.93 -4.44 25.67
CA VAL A 153 10.21 -3.58 26.82
C VAL A 153 9.89 -4.24 28.17
N ASP A 154 8.93 -5.17 28.20
CA ASP A 154 8.52 -5.83 29.43
C ASP A 154 9.54 -6.88 29.91
N LEU A 155 10.32 -7.48 29.01
CA LEU A 155 11.37 -8.44 29.38
C LEU A 155 12.61 -7.72 29.93
N LEU A 156 13.08 -6.67 29.24
CA LEU A 156 14.32 -5.96 29.59
C LEU A 156 14.22 -5.13 30.87
N LYS A 157 13.03 -4.57 31.18
CA LYS A 157 12.79 -3.85 32.45
C LYS A 157 12.97 -4.74 33.68
N SER A 158 12.72 -6.05 33.56
CA SER A 158 12.90 -7.00 34.67
C SER A 158 14.38 -7.25 35.03
N GLN A 159 15.31 -6.90 34.14
CA GLN A 159 16.75 -7.06 34.32
C GLN A 159 17.48 -5.75 34.66
N GLY A 160 16.75 -4.66 34.97
CA GLY A 160 17.34 -3.37 35.36
C GLY A 160 18.00 -2.57 34.23
N HIS A 161 17.79 -2.97 32.96
CA HIS A 161 18.30 -2.27 31.79
C HIS A 161 17.21 -1.35 31.21
N ASP A 162 17.60 -0.20 30.64
CA ASP A 162 16.69 0.64 29.86
C ASP A 162 16.39 -0.07 28.53
N GLY A 163 15.23 -0.74 28.46
CA GLY A 163 14.78 -1.51 27.30
C GLY A 163 14.51 -0.70 26.03
N GLU A 164 14.71 0.62 26.08
CA GLU A 164 14.55 1.55 24.96
C GLU A 164 15.89 2.18 24.51
N GLN A 165 17.03 1.73 25.07
CA GLN A 165 18.37 2.04 24.55
C GLN A 165 18.71 1.16 23.34
N ALA A 166 19.33 1.74 22.31
CA ALA A 166 19.62 1.09 21.04
C ALA A 166 20.34 -0.27 21.15
N ASN A 167 21.42 -0.34 21.94
CA ASN A 167 22.19 -1.58 22.12
C ASN A 167 21.34 -2.71 22.74
N ASN A 168 20.43 -2.37 23.65
CA ASN A 168 19.53 -3.33 24.28
C ASN A 168 18.39 -3.71 23.33
N LEU A 169 17.91 -2.76 22.52
CA LEU A 169 16.82 -2.99 21.58
C LEU A 169 17.25 -3.86 20.40
N PHE A 170 18.49 -3.72 19.90
CA PHE A 170 19.03 -4.58 18.85
C PHE A 170 19.31 -5.99 19.34
N GLY A 171 19.88 -6.16 20.55
CA GLY A 171 20.11 -7.48 21.14
C GLY A 171 18.83 -8.21 21.51
N ALA A 172 17.74 -7.49 21.74
CA ALA A 172 16.45 -8.08 22.11
C ALA A 172 15.50 -8.31 20.93
N ILE A 173 15.94 -8.09 19.69
CA ILE A 173 15.20 -8.53 18.49
C ILE A 173 15.11 -10.06 18.48
N ASP A 174 16.16 -10.75 18.91
CA ASP A 174 16.19 -12.22 19.03
C ASP A 174 15.28 -12.73 20.17
N GLU A 175 14.92 -11.86 21.13
CA GLU A 175 14.04 -12.17 22.26
C GLU A 175 12.58 -11.70 22.06
N LEU A 176 12.25 -11.20 20.86
CA LEU A 176 10.88 -10.80 20.53
C LEU A 176 9.91 -11.96 20.76
N ARG A 177 8.76 -11.67 21.38
CA ARG A 177 7.69 -12.66 21.58
C ARG A 177 7.19 -13.28 20.27
N ILE A 178 7.26 -12.54 19.16
CA ILE A 178 6.97 -13.07 17.82
C ILE A 178 8.31 -13.55 17.23
N PRO A 179 8.48 -14.86 16.96
CA PRO A 179 9.70 -15.37 16.36
C PRO A 179 9.95 -14.75 14.98
N VAL A 180 11.20 -14.39 14.71
CA VAL A 180 11.60 -13.80 13.42
C VAL A 180 11.38 -14.79 12.28
N GLU A 181 11.55 -16.09 12.54
CA GLU A 181 11.32 -17.17 11.59
C GLU A 181 9.88 -17.16 11.08
N TYR A 182 8.92 -16.96 11.98
CA TYR A 182 7.50 -16.88 11.61
C TYR A 182 7.21 -15.68 10.69
N LEU A 183 7.82 -14.53 10.98
CA LEU A 183 7.69 -13.35 10.12
C LEU A 183 8.39 -13.58 8.77
N ALA A 184 9.53 -14.28 8.76
CA ALA A 184 10.26 -14.59 7.54
C ALA A 184 9.48 -15.55 6.62
N GLU A 185 8.82 -16.56 7.19
CA GLU A 185 7.90 -17.44 6.45
C GLU A 185 6.76 -16.68 5.77
N LEU A 186 6.27 -15.60 6.39
CA LEU A 186 5.20 -14.77 5.82
C LEU A 186 5.69 -13.77 4.77
N PHE A 187 6.87 -13.19 4.95
CA PHE A 187 7.24 -11.97 4.21
C PHE A 187 8.45 -12.11 3.29
N THR A 188 9.29 -13.12 3.48
CA THR A 188 10.60 -13.21 2.82
C THR A 188 10.96 -14.63 2.39
N ALA A 189 9.97 -15.52 2.26
CA ALA A 189 10.18 -16.93 1.93
C ALA A 189 11.19 -17.63 2.88
N GLY A 190 11.14 -17.27 4.17
CA GLY A 190 11.99 -17.84 5.22
C GLY A 190 13.39 -17.22 5.31
N ASP A 191 13.61 -16.04 4.75
CA ASP A 191 14.85 -15.27 4.94
C ASP A 191 14.74 -14.35 6.17
N THR A 192 15.33 -14.78 7.28
CA THR A 192 15.28 -14.07 8.56
C THR A 192 16.13 -12.80 8.57
N GLU A 193 17.21 -12.73 7.78
CA GLU A 193 18.13 -11.59 7.79
C GLU A 193 17.43 -10.30 7.35
N ILE A 194 16.59 -10.41 6.31
CA ILE A 194 15.79 -9.29 5.80
C ILE A 194 14.82 -8.79 6.87
N VAL A 195 14.11 -9.70 7.54
CA VAL A 195 13.15 -9.32 8.59
C VAL A 195 13.86 -8.68 9.78
N THR A 196 14.98 -9.25 10.23
CA THR A 196 15.80 -8.68 11.30
C THR A 196 16.24 -7.26 10.97
N LEU A 197 16.72 -7.00 9.75
CA LEU A 197 17.11 -5.66 9.32
C LEU A 197 15.93 -4.66 9.35
N VAL A 198 14.74 -5.09 8.92
CA VAL A 198 13.53 -4.26 9.00
C VAL A 198 13.20 -3.93 10.45
N LEU A 199 13.21 -4.92 11.34
CA LEU A 199 12.93 -4.72 12.76
C LEU A 199 13.98 -3.80 13.41
N GLN A 200 15.25 -3.93 13.05
CA GLN A 200 16.33 -3.04 13.48
C GLN A 200 16.08 -1.60 13.04
N LYS A 201 15.65 -1.35 11.79
CA LYS A 201 15.31 0.00 11.31
C LYS A 201 14.16 0.62 12.10
N LEU A 202 13.10 -0.14 12.36
CA LEU A 202 11.95 0.32 13.14
C LEU A 202 12.34 0.60 14.61
N ALA A 203 13.18 -0.25 15.19
CA ALA A 203 13.76 -0.09 16.51
C ALA A 203 14.64 1.17 16.61
N ALA A 204 15.54 1.36 15.65
CA ALA A 204 16.40 2.54 15.55
C ALA A 204 15.57 3.82 15.43
N MET A 205 14.51 3.84 14.62
CA MET A 205 13.59 4.98 14.54
C MET A 205 12.96 5.31 15.89
N ARG A 206 12.48 4.30 16.64
CA ARG A 206 11.90 4.53 17.98
C ARG A 206 12.93 5.13 18.94
N SER A 207 14.15 4.59 18.97
CA SER A 207 15.20 5.04 19.89
C SER A 207 15.73 6.44 19.51
N TYR A 208 15.93 6.71 18.21
CA TYR A 208 16.33 8.02 17.69
C TYR A 208 15.29 9.09 18.04
N MET A 209 14.01 8.83 17.75
CA MET A 209 12.94 9.79 18.02
C MET A 209 12.68 9.99 19.52
N ARG A 210 12.98 8.99 20.35
CA ARG A 210 12.99 9.15 21.81
C ARG A 210 14.07 10.16 22.24
N GLY A 211 15.28 10.04 21.70
CA GLY A 211 16.36 10.99 21.94
C GLY A 211 15.97 12.43 21.57
N VAL A 212 15.35 12.59 20.40
CA VAL A 212 14.83 13.90 19.94
C VAL A 212 13.72 14.43 20.86
N THR A 213 12.79 13.58 21.29
CA THR A 213 11.64 13.97 22.13
C THR A 213 12.06 14.33 23.56
N LEU A 214 13.12 13.71 24.07
CA LEU A 214 13.64 13.92 25.42
C LEU A 214 14.76 14.97 25.47
N ASP A 215 15.01 15.70 24.37
CA ASP A 215 16.10 16.68 24.22
C ASP A 215 17.50 16.11 24.55
N LEU A 216 17.70 14.81 24.31
CA LEU A 216 18.98 14.12 24.47
C LEU A 216 19.89 14.26 23.24
N GLY A 217 19.37 14.81 22.14
CA GLY A 217 20.07 15.04 20.89
C GLY A 217 19.61 14.14 19.74
N ARG A 218 20.20 14.36 18.58
CA ARG A 218 20.02 13.56 17.36
C ARG A 218 21.23 12.65 17.18
N ASP A 219 21.02 11.36 17.43
CA ASP A 219 22.08 10.35 17.38
C ASP A 219 22.26 9.82 15.95
N GLU A 220 23.19 10.42 15.20
CA GLU A 220 23.50 9.99 13.83
C GLU A 220 24.22 8.63 13.78
N GLU A 221 24.87 8.20 14.86
CA GLU A 221 25.51 6.88 14.91
C GLU A 221 24.44 5.79 14.87
N LEU A 222 23.35 5.98 15.61
CA LEU A 222 22.19 5.10 15.60
C LEU A 222 21.54 4.99 14.20
N ALA A 223 21.42 6.12 13.50
CA ALA A 223 20.89 6.11 12.14
C ALA A 223 21.81 5.35 11.18
N THR A 224 23.11 5.64 11.24
CA THR A 224 24.12 5.02 10.39
C THR A 224 24.21 3.52 10.62
N ALA A 225 24.01 3.04 11.86
CA ALA A 225 24.03 1.61 12.20
C ALA A 225 22.99 0.78 11.43
N VAL A 226 21.88 1.38 11.01
CA VAL A 226 20.83 0.74 10.20
C VAL A 226 20.84 1.17 8.73
N GLY A 227 21.92 1.82 8.30
CA GLY A 227 22.11 2.30 6.92
C GLY A 227 21.18 3.44 6.53
N MET A 228 20.84 4.32 7.48
CA MET A 228 20.01 5.50 7.26
C MET A 228 20.71 6.75 7.81
N THR A 229 20.26 7.92 7.40
CA THR A 229 20.59 9.22 8.01
C THR A 229 19.53 9.61 9.04
N GLY A 230 19.88 10.45 10.02
CA GLY A 230 18.90 10.98 10.97
C GLY A 230 17.73 11.68 10.27
N ALA A 231 18.00 12.38 9.16
CA ALA A 231 16.97 12.99 8.33
C ALA A 231 16.03 11.97 7.66
N GLU A 232 16.54 10.81 7.21
CA GLU A 232 15.71 9.72 6.69
C GLU A 232 14.86 9.09 7.78
N ILE A 233 15.41 8.93 9.00
CA ILE A 233 14.65 8.44 10.16
C ILE A 233 13.51 9.41 10.51
N GLU A 234 13.76 10.72 10.53
CA GLU A 234 12.72 11.72 10.80
C GLU A 234 11.63 11.73 9.72
N ARG A 235 11.99 11.55 8.44
CA ARG A 235 11.02 11.42 7.35
C ARG A 235 10.21 10.12 7.44
N MET A 236 10.86 9.00 7.79
CA MET A 236 10.18 7.73 8.03
C MET A 236 9.22 7.83 9.23
N TYR A 237 9.63 8.51 10.32
CA TYR A 237 8.78 8.80 11.47
C TYR A 237 7.59 9.67 11.10
N ARG A 238 7.80 10.72 10.29
CA ARG A 238 6.71 11.55 9.78
C ARG A 238 5.68 10.69 9.05
N LEU A 239 6.13 9.81 8.16
CA LEU A 239 5.22 8.96 7.39
C LEU A 239 4.50 7.94 8.28
N LEU A 240 5.20 7.26 9.20
CA LEU A 240 4.64 6.14 9.98
C LEU A 240 3.90 6.56 11.26
N ALA A 241 4.35 7.62 11.94
CA ALA A 241 3.83 8.04 13.25
C ALA A 241 2.89 9.25 13.15
N ILE A 242 3.26 10.30 12.40
CA ILE A 242 2.37 11.45 12.17
C ILE A 242 1.29 11.07 11.15
N ALA A 243 1.71 10.48 10.03
CA ALA A 243 0.87 9.82 9.05
C ALA A 243 -0.29 10.71 8.54
N LYS A 244 0.01 11.96 8.14
CA LYS A 244 -0.95 12.94 7.61
C LYS A 244 -1.75 12.35 6.44
N TYR A 245 -3.02 12.72 6.29
CA TYR A 245 -3.94 12.09 5.34
C TYR A 245 -3.41 12.14 3.89
N ASP A 246 -2.94 13.31 3.46
CA ASP A 246 -2.41 13.60 2.13
C ASP A 246 -1.06 12.91 1.84
N GLU A 247 -0.28 12.62 2.89
CA GLU A 247 0.96 11.84 2.78
C GLU A 247 0.71 10.34 2.73
N ARG A 248 -0.39 9.86 3.34
CA ARG A 248 -0.75 8.43 3.27
C ARG A 248 -1.39 8.04 1.95
N TYR A 249 -2.17 8.94 1.36
CA TYR A 249 -3.01 8.66 0.20
C TYR A 249 -2.64 9.58 -0.96
N VAL A 250 -1.59 9.20 -1.69
CA VAL A 250 -1.12 9.91 -2.89
C VAL A 250 -1.73 9.23 -4.11
N ILE A 251 -2.94 9.65 -4.47
CA ILE A 251 -3.78 9.00 -5.49
C ILE A 251 -4.15 10.03 -6.56
N PRO A 252 -3.51 9.99 -7.74
CA PRO A 252 -3.90 10.83 -8.87
C PRO A 252 -5.26 10.36 -9.44
N LYS A 253 -5.92 11.22 -10.22
CA LYS A 253 -7.17 10.85 -10.89
C LYS A 253 -6.87 9.96 -12.09
N ALA A 254 -7.77 9.08 -12.48
CA ALA A 254 -7.53 8.14 -13.58
C ALA A 254 -7.65 8.73 -14.99
N HIS A 255 -7.62 10.06 -15.15
CA HIS A 255 -7.70 10.75 -16.44
C HIS A 255 -8.76 10.17 -17.40
N VAL A 256 -9.94 9.82 -16.87
CA VAL A 256 -11.03 9.20 -17.64
C VAL A 256 -11.49 10.11 -18.77
N GLU A 257 -11.31 11.43 -18.63
CA GLU A 257 -11.53 12.43 -19.67
C GLU A 257 -10.63 12.26 -20.91
N GLN A 258 -9.44 11.67 -20.78
CA GLN A 258 -8.53 11.43 -21.89
C GLN A 258 -8.94 10.18 -22.71
N ALA A 259 -9.55 9.19 -22.05
CA ALA A 259 -10.09 7.99 -22.70
C ALA A 259 -11.51 8.21 -23.29
N HIS A 260 -12.30 9.09 -22.69
CA HIS A 260 -13.70 9.36 -23.06
C HIS A 260 -13.95 10.76 -23.64
N ASN A 261 -13.04 11.31 -24.46
CA ASN A 261 -13.36 12.47 -25.31
C ASN A 261 -14.43 12.18 -26.39
N LEU A 262 -15.13 11.04 -26.31
CA LEU A 262 -16.25 10.64 -27.18
C LEU A 262 -17.48 10.09 -26.44
N GLU A 263 -17.52 10.06 -25.10
CA GLU A 263 -18.69 9.55 -24.35
C GLU A 263 -19.09 10.47 -23.19
N GLU A 264 -19.11 11.78 -23.44
CA GLU A 264 -19.96 12.70 -22.68
C GLU A 264 -21.43 12.56 -23.13
N MET A 265 -21.94 11.33 -23.13
CA MET A 265 -23.36 11.00 -23.35
C MET A 265 -23.70 9.74 -22.56
N GLY A 266 -24.03 9.89 -21.28
CA GLY A 266 -24.66 8.80 -20.53
C GLY A 266 -24.47 8.79 -19.02
N CYS A 267 -24.82 9.87 -18.32
CA CYS A 267 -25.38 9.66 -16.99
C CYS A 267 -26.57 8.71 -17.15
N SER A 268 -26.56 7.58 -16.42
CA SER A 268 -27.62 6.56 -16.43
C SER A 268 -29.01 7.21 -16.53
N LEU A 269 -29.71 6.99 -17.65
CA LEU A 269 -31.10 7.41 -17.88
C LEU A 269 -32.06 6.32 -17.38
N ASP A 270 -31.76 5.72 -16.24
CA ASP A 270 -32.59 4.67 -15.65
C ASP A 270 -33.64 5.30 -14.70
N PHE A 271 -34.67 5.90 -15.28
CA PHE A 271 -35.94 6.22 -14.61
C PHE A 271 -37.05 5.29 -15.14
N GLU A 272 -38.13 5.11 -14.38
CA GLU A 272 -39.32 4.41 -14.87
C GLU A 272 -39.78 5.05 -16.19
N GLU A 273 -39.86 4.25 -17.26
CA GLU A 273 -40.14 4.63 -18.66
C GLU A 273 -39.02 5.33 -19.45
N GLY A 274 -37.80 5.41 -18.93
CA GLY A 274 -36.62 5.82 -19.71
C GLY A 274 -36.19 4.76 -20.74
N PRO A 275 -35.49 5.14 -21.84
CA PRO A 275 -34.93 4.18 -22.79
C PRO A 275 -33.70 3.51 -22.13
N GLY A 276 -33.95 2.61 -21.19
CA GLY A 276 -32.92 1.88 -20.48
C GLY A 276 -32.02 1.15 -21.49
N MET A 277 -30.71 1.19 -21.24
CA MET A 277 -29.69 0.56 -22.09
C MET A 277 -29.69 -0.98 -22.01
N PHE A 278 -30.74 -1.59 -21.46
CA PHE A 278 -30.83 -3.04 -21.22
C PHE A 278 -32.20 -3.57 -21.63
N GLU A 279 -32.26 -4.37 -22.71
CA GLU A 279 -33.36 -5.32 -22.87
C GLU A 279 -33.28 -6.34 -21.73
N SER A 280 -34.38 -6.48 -21.00
CA SER A 280 -34.56 -7.47 -19.95
C SER A 280 -34.53 -8.89 -20.52
N GLY A 281 -33.32 -9.45 -20.64
CA GLY A 281 -33.10 -10.84 -21.03
C GLY A 281 -33.53 -11.84 -19.94
N PRO A 282 -33.75 -13.12 -20.30
CA PRO A 282 -34.39 -14.14 -19.44
C PRO A 282 -33.52 -14.67 -18.27
N PHE A 283 -32.40 -14.01 -17.96
CA PHE A 283 -31.56 -14.33 -16.80
C PHE A 283 -31.39 -13.08 -15.94
N GLY A 284 -31.79 -13.20 -14.67
CA GLY A 284 -32.21 -12.06 -13.84
C GLY A 284 -31.12 -11.08 -13.41
N GLU A 285 -31.61 -9.93 -12.95
CA GLU A 285 -30.92 -8.73 -12.45
C GLU A 285 -30.07 -8.93 -11.17
N ALA A 286 -29.41 -10.08 -11.02
CA ALA A 286 -28.67 -10.44 -9.81
C ALA A 286 -27.19 -10.02 -9.82
N SER A 287 -26.71 -9.45 -10.92
CA SER A 287 -25.44 -8.71 -10.96
C SER A 287 -25.72 -7.29 -10.48
N GLY A 288 -25.34 -6.98 -9.24
CA GLY A 288 -25.50 -5.65 -8.65
C GLY A 288 -25.04 -4.55 -9.62
N ARG A 289 -25.89 -3.53 -9.75
CA ARG A 289 -25.65 -2.35 -10.58
C ARG A 289 -24.43 -1.60 -10.05
N PRO A 290 -23.58 -0.97 -10.90
CA PRO A 290 -22.59 -0.02 -10.43
C PRO A 290 -23.32 1.12 -9.73
N VAL A 291 -23.17 1.24 -8.41
CA VAL A 291 -23.78 2.33 -7.64
C VAL A 291 -22.93 3.58 -7.85
N PRO A 292 -23.48 4.69 -8.38
CA PRO A 292 -22.76 5.95 -8.43
C PRO A 292 -22.33 6.34 -7.02
N VAL A 293 -21.08 6.76 -6.84
CA VAL A 293 -20.65 7.32 -5.55
C VAL A 293 -21.53 8.56 -5.29
N ALA A 294 -22.39 8.48 -4.27
CA ALA A 294 -23.28 9.59 -3.93
C ALA A 294 -22.47 10.88 -3.76
N LEU A 295 -22.89 11.96 -4.41
CA LEU A 295 -22.19 13.25 -4.44
C LEU A 295 -21.87 13.78 -3.03
N GLU A 296 -22.74 13.47 -2.05
CA GLU A 296 -22.53 13.80 -0.64
C GLU A 296 -21.32 13.08 -0.02
N LEU A 297 -21.13 11.79 -0.33
CA LEU A 297 -19.97 11.02 0.11
C LEU A 297 -18.68 11.55 -0.53
N PHE A 298 -18.74 12.02 -1.78
CA PHE A 298 -17.61 12.65 -2.45
C PHE A 298 -17.21 13.97 -1.75
N ASN A 299 -18.17 14.87 -1.50
CA ASN A 299 -17.93 16.15 -0.84
C ASN A 299 -17.40 15.98 0.61
N ALA A 300 -17.95 15.03 1.37
CA ALA A 300 -17.47 14.72 2.72
C ALA A 300 -16.06 14.07 2.73
N SER A 301 -15.67 13.38 1.65
CA SER A 301 -14.31 12.84 1.51
C SER A 301 -13.32 13.95 1.17
N ARG A 302 -13.70 14.91 0.30
CA ARG A 302 -12.88 16.08 -0.03
C ARG A 302 -12.58 16.97 1.18
N LEU A 303 -13.55 17.22 2.05
CA LEU A 303 -13.33 18.00 3.28
C LEU A 303 -12.32 17.34 4.23
N ARG A 304 -12.30 16.00 4.28
CA ARG A 304 -11.35 15.24 5.11
C ARG A 304 -9.92 15.29 4.57
N GLN A 305 -9.74 15.35 3.25
CA GLN A 305 -8.43 15.51 2.62
C GLN A 305 -7.70 16.78 3.10
N THR A 306 -8.44 17.86 3.35
CA THR A 306 -7.90 19.17 3.75
C THR A 306 -8.00 19.43 5.26
N ALA A 307 -8.50 18.47 6.05
CA ALA A 307 -8.77 18.69 7.48
C ALA A 307 -7.49 18.84 8.31
N ASP A 308 -6.42 18.15 7.91
CA ASP A 308 -5.14 18.20 8.61
C ASP A 308 -4.48 19.60 8.47
N ASP A 309 -4.69 20.31 7.36
CA ASP A 309 -4.15 21.65 7.11
C ASP A 309 -4.88 22.76 7.89
N GLN A 310 -6.19 22.60 8.14
CA GLN A 310 -6.96 23.60 8.90
C GLN A 310 -6.53 23.72 10.36
N SER A 311 -5.89 22.67 10.91
CA SER A 311 -5.37 22.65 12.27
C SER A 311 -4.13 23.55 12.48
N GLU A 312 -3.43 23.92 11.40
CA GLU A 312 -2.24 24.79 11.46
C GLU A 312 -2.60 26.30 11.42
N THR A 313 -3.83 26.66 11.04
CA THR A 313 -4.27 28.06 10.90
C THR A 313 -5.04 28.63 12.11
N GLY A 314 -4.90 28.05 13.30
CA GLY A 314 -5.57 28.51 14.51
C GLY A 314 -5.17 29.94 14.92
N GLN A 315 -5.91 30.94 14.43
CA GLN A 315 -5.97 32.26 15.07
C GLN A 315 -6.64 32.11 16.44
N PRO A 316 -6.05 32.66 17.51
CA PRO A 316 -6.68 32.66 18.82
C PRO A 316 -7.88 33.62 18.79
N SER A 317 -9.06 33.09 19.10
CA SER A 317 -10.21 33.88 19.59
C SER A 317 -10.01 34.24 21.06
#